data_AF-A0A832B7J1-F1
#
_entry.id   AF-A0A832B7J1-F1
#
_cell.length_a   1.000
_cell.length_b   1.000
_cell.length_c   1.000
_cell.angle_alpha   90.00
_cell.angle_beta   90.00
_cell.angle_gamma   90.00
#
_symmetry.space_group_name_H-M   'P 1'
#
loop_
_entity.id
_entity.type
_entity.pdbx_description
1 polymer ?
#
loop_
_entity_poly.entity_id
_entity_poly.type
_entity_poly.pdbx_seq_one_letter_code
_entity_poly.pdbx_strand_id
1 'polypeptide(L)' 'RLPFVPGQPPNMADLPRGCAFAARCPHVMEICRTRDPEDTAVGPERTVRCHLYPKQ' A
#
# COMPACT_ATOMS: atom_id res chain seq x y z
N ARG A 1 24.19 2.87 26.58
CA ARG A 1 23.45 1.59 26.48
C ARG A 1 22.05 1.92 25.98
N LEU A 2 21.63 1.36 24.85
CA LEU A 2 20.34 1.73 24.23
C LEU A 2 19.18 1.05 24.97
N PRO A 3 18.12 1.77 25.36
CA PRO A 3 16.98 1.17 26.05
C PRO A 3 16.21 0.22 25.14
N PHE A 4 15.79 -0.91 25.69
CA PHE A 4 14.94 -1.88 25.01
C PHE A 4 13.52 -1.33 24.90
N VAL A 5 12.93 -1.38 23.70
CA VAL A 5 11.52 -1.01 23.49
C VAL A 5 10.67 -2.25 23.81
N PRO A 6 9.84 -2.22 24.86
CA PRO A 6 8.97 -3.33 25.19
C PRO A 6 7.81 -3.43 24.17
N GLY A 7 7.55 -4.65 23.70
CA GLY A 7 6.47 -4.97 22.75
C GLY A 7 6.90 -6.00 21.72
N GLN A 8 5.94 -6.77 21.18
CA GLN A 8 6.17 -7.59 19.99
C GLN A 8 5.82 -6.77 18.74
N PRO A 9 6.61 -6.86 17.65
CA PRO A 9 6.21 -6.30 16.37
C PRO A 9 4.80 -6.82 16.03
N PRO A 10 3.90 -5.96 15.50
CA PRO A 10 2.60 -6.42 15.05
C PRO A 10 2.78 -7.55 14.03
N ASN A 11 1.88 -8.53 14.09
CA ASN A 11 1.90 -9.64 13.16
C ASN A 11 1.77 -9.09 11.73
N MET A 12 2.76 -9.33 10.87
CA MET A 12 2.73 -8.88 9.48
C MET A 12 1.57 -9.51 8.68
N ALA A 13 0.95 -10.59 9.20
CA ALA A 13 -0.22 -11.20 8.60
C ALA A 13 -1.51 -10.36 8.73
N ASP A 14 -1.58 -9.43 9.71
CA ASP A 14 -2.75 -8.57 9.94
C ASP A 14 -2.60 -7.19 9.28
N LEU A 15 -1.81 -7.11 8.19
CA LEU A 15 -1.76 -5.90 7.38
C LEU A 15 -3.16 -5.60 6.83
N PRO A 16 -3.61 -4.33 6.90
CA PRO A 16 -4.89 -3.95 6.34
C PRO A 16 -4.94 -4.36 4.87
N ARG A 17 -5.98 -5.11 4.51
CA ARG A 17 -6.22 -5.50 3.12
C ARG A 17 -6.38 -4.25 2.26
N GLY A 18 -5.89 -4.31 1.03
CA GLY A 18 -5.98 -3.20 0.09
C GLY A 18 -4.73 -2.30 0.06
N CYS A 19 -4.82 -1.21 -0.69
CA CYS A 19 -3.74 -0.24 -0.83
C CYS A 19 -3.33 0.34 0.54
N ALA A 20 -2.04 0.24 0.86
CA ALA A 20 -1.46 0.78 2.09
C ALA A 20 -1.71 2.29 2.31
N PHE A 21 -2.01 3.03 1.23
CA PHE A 21 -2.29 4.47 1.28
C PHE A 21 -3.78 4.81 1.39
N ALA A 22 -4.70 3.84 1.33
CA ALA A 22 -6.15 4.08 1.27
C ALA A 22 -6.68 4.95 2.42
N ALA A 23 -6.13 4.82 3.63
CA ALA A 23 -6.55 5.60 4.80
C ALA A 23 -6.20 7.09 4.70
N ARG A 24 -5.26 7.49 3.82
CA ARG A 24 -4.73 8.86 3.71
C ARG A 24 -4.73 9.40 2.28
N CYS A 25 -5.23 8.64 1.30
CA CYS A 25 -5.24 9.02 -0.10
C CYS A 25 -6.46 9.89 -0.42
N PRO A 26 -6.29 11.10 -1.01
CA PRO A 26 -7.42 11.95 -1.39
C PRO A 26 -8.25 11.39 -2.57
N HIS A 27 -7.71 10.41 -3.29
CA HIS A 27 -8.36 9.76 -4.43
C HIS A 27 -8.76 8.30 -4.11
N VAL A 28 -9.00 7.99 -2.83
CA VAL A 28 -9.37 6.63 -2.43
C VAL A 28 -10.68 6.19 -3.09
N MET A 29 -10.67 4.97 -3.63
CA MET A 29 -11.84 4.29 -4.20
C MET A 29 -12.11 3.00 -3.42
N GLU A 30 -13.28 2.39 -3.60
CA GLU A 30 -13.65 1.17 -2.89
C GLU A 30 -12.66 0.02 -3.13
N ILE A 31 -12.19 -0.14 -4.37
CA ILE A 31 -11.15 -1.13 -4.72
C ILE A 31 -9.85 -0.93 -3.94
N CYS A 32 -9.52 0.31 -3.55
CA CYS A 32 -8.32 0.61 -2.77
C CYS A 32 -8.40 0.05 -1.35
N ARG A 33 -9.60 -0.21 -0.80
CA ARG A 33 -9.79 -0.74 0.56
C ARG A 33 -9.81 -2.27 0.62
N THR A 34 -9.93 -2.92 -0.54
CA THR A 34 -10.17 -4.36 -0.62
C THR A 34 -9.07 -5.11 -1.38
N ARG A 35 -8.38 -4.44 -2.32
CA ARG A 35 -7.36 -5.06 -3.17
C ARG A 35 -6.11 -4.20 -3.29
N ASP A 36 -4.95 -4.85 -3.20
CA ASP A 36 -3.68 -4.21 -3.47
C ASP A 36 -3.55 -3.85 -4.96
N PRO A 37 -3.07 -2.64 -5.27
CA PRO A 37 -2.78 -2.27 -6.65
C PRO A 37 -1.57 -3.05 -7.17
N GLU A 38 -1.70 -3.46 -8.44
CA GLU A 38 -0.62 -4.08 -9.19
C GLU A 38 0.40 -3.04 -9.67
N ASP A 39 1.60 -3.50 -9.99
CA ASP A 39 2.60 -2.69 -10.66
C ASP A 39 2.12 -2.31 -12.07
N THR A 40 2.12 -1.02 -12.35
CA THR A 40 1.73 -0.43 -13.64
C THR A 40 2.85 0.47 -14.14
N ALA A 41 3.36 0.18 -15.35
CA ALA A 41 4.36 1.02 -16.00
C ALA A 41 3.70 2.30 -16.53
N VAL A 42 4.25 3.47 -16.16
CA VAL A 42 3.79 4.80 -16.60
C VAL A 42 4.84 5.52 -17.44
N GLY A 43 5.90 4.83 -17.81
CA GLY A 43 7.00 5.32 -18.64
C GLY A 43 8.13 4.29 -18.72
N PRO A 44 9.24 4.61 -19.39
CA PRO A 44 10.32 3.65 -19.67
C PRO A 44 10.99 3.07 -18.42
N GLU A 45 11.09 3.85 -17.35
CA GLU A 45 11.76 3.48 -16.10
C GLU A 45 10.92 3.82 -14.85
N ARG A 46 9.60 3.98 -15.03
CA ARG A 46 8.70 4.41 -13.95
C ARG A 46 7.55 3.43 -13.80
N THR A 47 7.40 2.95 -12.58
CA THR A 47 6.33 2.04 -12.17
C THR A 47 5.58 2.65 -11.00
N VAL A 48 4.27 2.47 -10.99
CA VAL A 48 3.38 2.88 -9.89
C VAL A 48 2.56 1.69 -9.42
N ARG A 49 2.17 1.72 -8.14
CA ARG A 49 1.19 0.80 -7.54
C ARG A 49 -0.04 1.58 -7.14
N CYS A 50 -0.85 1.98 -8.11
CA CYS A 50 -2.04 2.80 -7.88
C CYS A 50 -3.17 2.44 -8.85
N HIS A 51 -4.37 2.21 -8.31
CA HIS A 51 -5.57 1.87 -9.08
C HIS A 51 -6.06 2.99 -10.03
N LEU A 52 -5.54 4.22 -9.89
CA LEU A 52 -5.86 5.31 -10.82
C LEU A 52 -5.18 5.16 -12.18
N TYR A 53 -4.09 4.38 -12.24
CA TYR A 53 -3.36 4.15 -13.47
C TYR A 53 -3.76 2.76 -13.99
N PRO A 54 -4.59 2.67 -15.04
CA PRO A 54 -4.94 1.39 -15.62
C PRO A 54 -3.71 0.74 -16.26
N LYS A 55 -3.61 -0.58 -16.16
CA LYS A 55 -2.71 -1.35 -17.04
C LYS A 55 -3.18 -1.14 -18.48
N GLN A 56 -2.27 -0.70 -19.35
CA GLN A 56 -2.47 -0.71 -20.80
C GLN A 56 -2.51 -2.15 -21.31
#